data_AF-A0A7S4QRU7-F1
#
_entry.id   AF-A0A7S4QRU7-F1
#
_cell.length_a   1.000
_cell.length_b   1.000
_cell.length_c   1.000
_cell.angle_alpha   90.00
_cell.angle_beta   90.00
_cell.angle_gamma   90.00
#
_symmetry.space_group_name_H-M   'P 1'
#
loop_
_entity.id
_entity.type
_entity.pdbx_description
1 polymer ?
#
loop_
_entity_poly.entity_id
_entity_poly.type
_entity_poly.pdbx_seq_one_letter_code
_entity_poly.pdbx_strand_id
1 'polypeptide(L)'
;EESCDFVKEQTVDVESKHEFITETEEVKTTESEKEEKTKTTSRHKVVTKVKEYHWKVTVNYSLFAFPGNDPESGKIVLQSREASTVIVTTGGKQSPLPSKTINRPIDLSLTWLLQNIAEDSFNCSFSINRAATSCRTPRQNEEIYAAIIFFNKMMDWSHRIIHHFVRVAGIIDTGTDGTPPPSAKPESHVDILSVNDNEIFVPVLPLFENLAESAESKAPSSSDSTNSSMLISLGEHEDKSGASPLLPIADINKFLSKQCHTLSCALKKLEESFPPSSAHTLISAPEASLVLLSHHIVSIAKYFCNGVECIEEMLRSQLVSAIGKEIQSEDFSEFFLFHNRKLFKNEFAPKPFCHAVRRPEHYPDGVLSIERKETGVFSTTKNNDPIVTFMRRIEGSSSPMFFPINAATSVEFTGERFLHAWICHEFGKERESRRGGFNLVARARQFSSFLLLIGTVSGPDSFDPQHAIILQNKDEVLIPLLLNQLPTPKEFKDAIQSLSPEQQRFAKSFRSKQ
;
A
#
# COMPACT_ATOMS: atom_id res chain seq x y z
N GLU A 1 -15.23 15.95 -18.03
CA GLU A 1 -16.66 15.62 -18.20
C GLU A 1 -16.78 14.45 -19.15
N GLU A 2 -17.68 13.52 -18.89
CA GLU A 2 -17.92 12.34 -19.72
C GLU A 2 -19.41 12.23 -20.04
N SER A 3 -19.76 11.98 -21.29
CA SER A 3 -21.13 11.71 -21.73
C SER A 3 -21.21 10.46 -22.59
N CYS A 4 -22.34 9.77 -22.52
CA CYS A 4 -22.62 8.57 -23.31
C CYS A 4 -24.02 8.67 -23.91
N ASP A 5 -24.06 8.86 -25.24
CA ASP A 5 -25.30 9.13 -25.98
C ASP A 5 -25.61 7.99 -26.96
N PHE A 6 -26.87 7.58 -27.04
CA PHE A 6 -27.31 6.55 -27.99
C PHE A 6 -27.35 7.09 -29.42
N VAL A 7 -26.69 6.39 -30.36
CA VAL A 7 -26.58 6.83 -31.76
C VAL A 7 -27.55 6.08 -32.66
N LYS A 8 -27.46 4.75 -32.72
CA LYS A 8 -28.27 3.92 -33.65
C LYS A 8 -28.37 2.47 -33.20
N GLU A 9 -29.46 1.80 -33.59
CA GLU A 9 -29.66 0.34 -33.52
C GLU A 9 -29.50 -0.23 -34.94
N GLN A 10 -28.65 -1.24 -35.10
CA GLN A 10 -28.41 -1.92 -36.37
C GLN A 10 -28.57 -3.42 -36.19
N THR A 11 -29.29 -4.08 -37.10
CA THR A 11 -29.36 -5.55 -37.13
C THR A 11 -28.37 -6.06 -38.17
N VAL A 12 -27.39 -6.84 -37.74
CA VAL A 12 -26.38 -7.43 -38.60
C VAL A 12 -26.62 -8.93 -38.72
N ASP A 13 -26.64 -9.42 -39.95
CA ASP A 13 -26.77 -10.84 -40.28
C ASP A 13 -25.38 -11.49 -40.18
N VAL A 14 -25.19 -12.37 -39.20
CA VAL A 14 -23.93 -13.12 -39.00
C VAL A 14 -24.08 -14.52 -39.58
N GLU A 15 -23.30 -14.83 -40.61
CA GLU A 15 -23.24 -16.18 -41.18
C GLU A 15 -22.55 -17.15 -40.20
N SER A 16 -23.18 -18.29 -39.93
CA SER A 16 -22.57 -19.36 -39.13
C SER A 16 -21.40 -20.01 -39.89
N LYS A 17 -20.34 -20.41 -39.15
CA LYS A 17 -19.21 -21.18 -39.71
C LYS A 17 -19.58 -22.60 -40.15
N HIS A 18 -20.77 -23.10 -39.78
CA HIS A 18 -21.25 -24.42 -40.17
C HIS A 18 -22.16 -24.33 -41.40
N GLU A 19 -21.73 -24.98 -42.49
CA GLU A 19 -22.52 -25.23 -43.69
C GLU A 19 -23.13 -26.64 -43.61
N PHE A 20 -24.41 -26.78 -43.94
CA PHE A 20 -25.05 -28.09 -44.06
C PHE A 20 -25.37 -28.35 -45.52
N ILE A 21 -24.90 -29.50 -46.02
CA ILE A 21 -25.13 -29.96 -47.39
C ILE A 21 -26.27 -30.98 -47.32
N THR A 22 -27.38 -30.69 -48.01
CA THR A 22 -28.47 -31.65 -48.17
C THR A 22 -28.39 -32.20 -49.59
N GLU A 23 -28.14 -33.51 -49.71
CA GLU A 23 -28.23 -34.23 -50.97
C GLU A 23 -29.64 -34.82 -51.10
N THR A 24 -30.36 -34.45 -52.14
CA THR A 24 -31.66 -35.06 -52.47
C THR A 24 -31.52 -35.86 -53.76
N GLU A 25 -31.78 -37.16 -53.70
CA GLU A 25 -31.81 -38.05 -54.87
C GLU A 25 -33.26 -38.20 -55.36
N GLU A 26 -33.56 -37.65 -56.54
CA GLU A 26 -34.81 -37.96 -57.25
C GLU A 26 -34.53 -39.03 -58.31
N VAL A 27 -35.15 -40.20 -58.15
CA VAL A 27 -35.14 -41.26 -59.15
C VAL A 27 -36.39 -41.11 -60.02
N LYS A 28 -36.21 -40.72 -61.28
CA LYS A 28 -37.28 -40.80 -62.29
C LYS A 28 -37.08 -42.06 -63.12
N THR A 29 -38.04 -42.97 -63.05
CA THR A 29 -38.07 -44.19 -63.87
C THR A 29 -38.90 -43.92 -65.12
N THR A 30 -38.29 -44.02 -66.30
CA THR A 30 -38.99 -44.11 -67.59
C THR A 30 -38.79 -45.50 -68.18
N GLU A 31 -39.78 -46.01 -68.93
CA GLU A 31 -39.98 -47.40 -69.39
C GLU A 31 -38.96 -47.92 -70.43
N SER A 32 -37.70 -47.51 -70.34
CA SER A 32 -36.60 -48.03 -71.14
C SER A 32 -35.42 -48.16 -70.20
N GLU A 33 -34.89 -49.37 -70.04
CA GLU A 33 -33.88 -49.78 -69.03
C GLU A 33 -32.58 -48.95 -69.03
N LYS A 34 -32.67 -47.70 -68.58
CA LYS A 34 -31.56 -46.84 -68.18
C LYS A 34 -32.03 -45.99 -67.01
N GLU A 35 -31.55 -46.34 -65.82
CA GLU A 35 -31.67 -45.49 -64.63
C GLU A 35 -30.87 -44.22 -64.84
N GLU A 36 -31.53 -43.07 -64.97
CA GLU A 36 -30.88 -41.76 -64.97
C GLU A 36 -31.03 -41.13 -63.57
N LYS A 37 -29.95 -41.19 -62.79
CA LYS A 37 -29.89 -40.62 -61.43
C LYS A 37 -29.44 -39.17 -61.52
N THR A 38 -30.34 -38.22 -61.31
CA THR A 38 -30.01 -36.80 -61.13
C THR A 38 -29.79 -36.51 -59.65
N LYS A 39 -28.53 -36.29 -59.25
CA LYS A 39 -28.16 -35.75 -57.93
C LYS A 39 -28.29 -34.23 -57.93
N THR A 40 -29.09 -33.69 -57.01
CA THR A 40 -29.16 -32.24 -56.77
C THR A 40 -28.57 -31.93 -55.40
N THR A 41 -27.48 -31.16 -55.37
CA THR A 41 -26.79 -30.76 -54.13
C THR A 41 -27.25 -29.36 -53.72
N SER A 42 -27.91 -29.22 -52.56
CA SER A 42 -28.36 -27.92 -52.04
C SER A 42 -27.53 -27.54 -50.81
N ARG A 43 -26.89 -26.36 -50.83
CA ARG A 43 -26.10 -25.83 -49.70
C ARG A 43 -26.95 -24.87 -48.86
N HIS A 44 -27.11 -25.15 -47.58
CA HIS A 44 -27.80 -24.28 -46.64
C HIS A 44 -26.81 -23.69 -45.62
N LYS A 45 -26.83 -22.36 -45.48
CA LYS A 45 -26.08 -21.63 -44.44
C LYS A 45 -27.05 -21.05 -43.42
N VAL A 46 -26.74 -21.24 -42.14
CA VAL A 46 -27.53 -20.64 -41.05
C VAL A 46 -27.08 -19.19 -40.86
N VAL A 47 -28.03 -18.25 -40.94
CA VAL A 47 -27.80 -16.81 -40.70
C VAL A 47 -28.42 -16.44 -39.35
N THR A 48 -27.62 -15.92 -38.43
CA THR A 48 -28.10 -15.48 -37.11
C THR A 48 -28.19 -13.96 -37.09
N LYS A 49 -29.35 -13.41 -36.75
CA LYS A 49 -29.55 -11.97 -36.65
C LYS A 49 -29.07 -11.45 -35.29
N VAL A 50 -28.04 -10.62 -35.28
CA VAL A 50 -27.52 -9.98 -34.06
C VAL A 50 -27.92 -8.50 -34.07
N LYS A 51 -28.42 -8.00 -32.94
CA LYS A 51 -28.69 -6.57 -32.74
C LYS A 51 -27.46 -5.90 -32.14
N GLU A 52 -26.96 -4.88 -32.82
CA GLU A 52 -25.87 -4.02 -32.41
C GLU A 52 -26.42 -2.65 -31.98
N TYR A 53 -26.01 -2.17 -30.81
CA TYR A 53 -26.36 -0.84 -30.29
C TYR A 53 -25.11 0.05 -30.30
N HIS A 54 -25.16 1.17 -31.02
CA HIS A 54 -24.05 2.11 -31.11
C HIS A 54 -24.23 3.26 -30.10
N TRP A 55 -23.21 3.49 -29.29
CA TRP A 55 -23.16 4.52 -28.25
C TRP A 55 -21.98 5.45 -28.51
N LYS A 56 -22.22 6.76 -28.58
CA LYS A 56 -21.16 7.76 -28.69
C LYS A 56 -20.71 8.16 -27.29
N VAL A 57 -19.46 7.88 -26.97
CA VAL A 57 -18.83 8.32 -25.73
C VAL A 57 -18.00 9.55 -26.03
N THR A 58 -18.22 10.62 -25.26
CA THR A 58 -17.46 11.88 -25.36
C THR A 58 -16.76 12.15 -24.03
N VAL A 59 -15.47 12.44 -24.08
CA VAL A 59 -14.62 12.78 -22.93
C VAL A 59 -14.02 14.16 -23.18
N ASN A 60 -14.35 15.12 -22.32
CA ASN A 60 -13.82 16.47 -22.36
C ASN A 60 -12.95 16.71 -21.12
N TYR A 61 -11.68 17.07 -21.32
CA TYR A 61 -10.78 17.46 -20.24
C TYR A 61 -10.01 18.74 -20.57
N SER A 62 -9.63 19.47 -19.52
CA SER A 62 -8.77 20.65 -19.61
C SER A 62 -7.80 20.69 -18.44
N LEU A 63 -6.51 20.81 -18.73
CA LEU A 63 -5.44 21.14 -17.80
C LEU A 63 -5.16 22.64 -17.88
N PHE A 64 -5.28 23.33 -16.75
CA PHE A 64 -5.05 24.77 -16.67
C PHE A 64 -4.45 25.14 -15.32
N ALA A 65 -3.73 26.27 -15.28
CA ALA A 65 -3.25 26.92 -14.07
C ALA A 65 -4.06 28.20 -13.85
N PHE A 66 -4.30 28.57 -12.58
CA PHE A 66 -4.97 29.81 -12.22
C PHE A 66 -4.32 30.41 -10.96
N PRO A 67 -4.20 31.74 -10.86
CA PRO A 67 -3.72 32.41 -9.67
C PRO A 67 -4.80 32.49 -8.58
N GLY A 68 -4.39 32.31 -7.32
CA GLY A 68 -5.29 32.46 -6.17
C GLY A 68 -6.29 31.30 -6.02
N ASN A 69 -7.51 31.64 -5.59
CA ASN A 69 -8.55 30.65 -5.25
C ASN A 69 -9.72 30.62 -6.23
N ASP A 70 -9.73 31.49 -7.25
CA ASP A 70 -10.82 31.58 -8.21
C ASP A 70 -10.39 31.02 -9.58
N PRO A 71 -10.91 29.85 -9.99
CA PRO A 71 -10.57 29.20 -11.25
C PRO A 71 -10.92 30.01 -12.51
N GLU A 72 -11.83 30.98 -12.40
CA GLU A 72 -12.27 31.81 -13.54
C GLU A 72 -11.41 33.06 -13.69
N SER A 73 -10.73 33.51 -12.63
CA SER A 73 -9.86 34.67 -12.66
C SER A 73 -8.44 34.26 -13.12
N GLY A 74 -8.00 34.71 -14.29
CA GLY A 74 -6.62 34.51 -14.75
C GLY A 74 -6.26 33.08 -15.19
N LYS A 75 -7.23 32.34 -15.74
CA LYS A 75 -7.04 30.96 -16.25
C LYS A 75 -6.05 30.88 -17.42
N ILE A 76 -4.99 30.10 -17.25
CA ILE A 76 -4.01 29.75 -18.28
C ILE A 76 -4.22 28.29 -18.67
N VAL A 77 -4.81 28.03 -19.84
CA VAL A 77 -5.02 26.67 -20.34
C VAL A 77 -3.71 26.13 -20.92
N LEU A 78 -3.20 25.06 -20.32
CA LEU A 78 -1.99 24.36 -20.77
C LEU A 78 -2.32 23.33 -21.85
N GLN A 79 -3.41 22.60 -21.66
CA GLN A 79 -3.85 21.58 -22.61
C GLN A 79 -5.36 21.34 -22.45
N SER A 80 -6.08 21.17 -23.54
CA SER A 80 -7.48 20.72 -23.51
C SER A 80 -7.78 19.88 -24.73
N ARG A 81 -8.69 18.92 -24.59
CA ARG A 81 -9.18 18.11 -25.71
C ARG A 81 -10.59 17.61 -25.42
N GLU A 82 -11.40 17.64 -26.46
CA GLU A 82 -12.68 16.95 -26.54
C GLU A 82 -12.51 15.74 -27.45
N ALA A 83 -12.57 14.55 -26.86
CA ALA A 83 -12.41 13.28 -27.53
C ALA A 83 -13.79 12.62 -27.67
N SER A 84 -14.07 11.99 -28.81
CA SER A 84 -15.27 11.16 -28.92
C SER A 84 -15.00 9.90 -29.73
N THR A 85 -15.64 8.80 -29.33
CA THR A 85 -15.59 7.51 -30.04
C THR A 85 -16.97 6.84 -30.03
N VAL A 86 -17.16 5.84 -30.88
CA VAL A 86 -18.40 5.06 -30.95
C VAL A 86 -18.13 3.64 -30.47
N ILE A 87 -18.82 3.25 -29.41
CA ILE A 87 -18.78 1.92 -28.82
C ILE A 87 -19.99 1.12 -29.32
N VAL A 88 -19.79 -0.14 -29.67
CA VAL A 88 -20.84 -1.04 -30.15
C VAL A 88 -21.07 -2.15 -29.14
N THR A 89 -22.26 -2.23 -28.55
CA THR A 89 -22.62 -3.31 -27.62
C THR A 89 -23.58 -4.30 -28.25
N THR A 90 -23.54 -5.56 -27.79
CA THR A 90 -24.41 -6.65 -28.25
C THR A 90 -25.21 -7.22 -27.08
N GLY A 91 -26.46 -7.62 -27.28
CA GLY A 91 -27.37 -7.90 -26.16
C GLY A 91 -28.19 -6.66 -25.80
N GLY A 92 -29.08 -6.76 -24.82
CA GLY A 92 -30.19 -5.80 -24.61
C GLY A 92 -29.78 -4.31 -24.60
N LYS A 93 -30.77 -3.42 -24.78
CA LYS A 93 -30.59 -1.95 -24.83
C LYS A 93 -30.25 -1.34 -23.45
N GLN A 94 -29.15 -1.78 -22.85
CA GLN A 94 -28.57 -1.21 -21.64
C GLN A 94 -27.36 -0.35 -22.02
N SER A 95 -27.28 0.85 -21.45
CA SER A 95 -26.16 1.76 -21.70
C SER A 95 -24.90 1.24 -21.03
N PRO A 96 -23.74 1.20 -21.72
CA PRO A 96 -22.49 0.72 -21.12
C PRO A 96 -21.95 1.67 -20.04
N LEU A 97 -22.35 2.95 -20.09
CA LEU A 97 -21.91 4.00 -19.17
C LEU A 97 -23.09 4.90 -18.74
N PRO A 98 -22.96 5.65 -17.63
CA PRO A 98 -23.92 6.69 -17.26
C PRO A 98 -24.01 7.76 -18.34
N SER A 99 -25.20 8.32 -18.58
CA SER A 99 -25.43 9.32 -19.63
C SER A 99 -24.58 10.59 -19.48
N LYS A 100 -24.28 10.98 -18.24
CA LYS A 100 -23.38 12.11 -17.93
C LYS A 100 -22.67 11.88 -16.59
N THR A 101 -21.35 11.98 -16.59
CA THR A 101 -20.50 11.89 -15.40
C THR A 101 -19.62 13.14 -15.31
N ILE A 102 -19.75 13.85 -14.19
CA ILE A 102 -18.88 14.99 -13.86
C ILE A 102 -17.89 14.52 -12.80
N ASN A 103 -16.65 14.30 -13.21
CA ASN A 103 -15.57 13.97 -12.27
C ASN A 103 -15.19 15.20 -11.44
N ARG A 104 -14.75 14.96 -10.20
CA ARG A 104 -14.19 16.03 -9.36
C ARG A 104 -12.88 16.53 -9.98
N PRO A 105 -12.61 17.85 -9.95
CA PRO A 105 -11.31 18.38 -10.34
C PRO A 105 -10.17 17.75 -9.55
N ILE A 106 -9.01 17.60 -10.21
CA ILE A 106 -7.79 17.08 -9.60
C ILE A 106 -6.84 18.26 -9.44
N ASP A 107 -6.82 18.84 -8.24
CA ASP A 107 -6.11 20.10 -7.96
C ASP A 107 -4.77 19.86 -7.25
N LEU A 108 -3.77 20.68 -7.59
CA LEU A 108 -2.47 20.74 -6.92
C LEU A 108 -2.06 22.19 -6.73
N SER A 109 -1.79 22.58 -5.48
CA SER A 109 -1.25 23.91 -5.18
C SER A 109 0.23 23.95 -5.55
N LEU A 110 0.59 24.80 -6.51
CA LEU A 110 1.97 25.07 -6.93
C LEU A 110 2.66 26.15 -6.09
N THR A 111 1.98 26.69 -5.06
CA THR A 111 2.46 27.83 -4.26
C THR A 111 3.86 27.60 -3.70
N TRP A 112 4.10 26.43 -3.11
CA TRP A 112 5.41 26.10 -2.54
C TRP A 112 6.51 26.07 -3.62
N LEU A 113 6.23 25.47 -4.78
CA LEU A 113 7.22 25.38 -5.86
C LEU A 113 7.56 26.77 -6.41
N LEU A 114 6.55 27.59 -6.68
CA LEU A 114 6.73 28.93 -7.26
C LEU A 114 7.42 29.89 -6.29
N GLN A 115 7.26 29.72 -4.97
CA GLN A 115 8.00 30.49 -3.96
C GLN A 115 9.52 30.27 -4.00
N ASN A 116 9.98 29.15 -4.57
CA ASN A 116 11.40 28.84 -4.69
C ASN A 116 12.03 29.33 -6.00
N ILE A 117 11.29 30.08 -6.82
CA ILE A 117 11.75 30.64 -8.10
C ILE A 117 11.92 32.15 -7.91
N ALA A 118 13.12 32.66 -8.23
CA ALA A 118 13.39 34.09 -8.17
C ALA A 118 12.63 34.85 -9.28
N GLU A 119 11.92 35.93 -8.91
CA GLU A 119 11.05 36.69 -9.82
C GLU A 119 11.80 37.29 -11.02
N ASP A 120 13.01 37.79 -10.82
CA ASP A 120 13.75 38.53 -11.86
C ASP A 120 14.58 37.64 -12.78
N SER A 121 15.07 36.51 -12.28
CA SER A 121 16.03 35.65 -12.99
C SER A 121 15.48 34.29 -13.38
N PHE A 122 14.27 33.94 -12.91
CA PHE A 122 13.65 32.61 -13.06
C PHE A 122 14.54 31.44 -12.60
N ASN A 123 15.58 31.74 -11.81
CA ASN A 123 16.45 30.75 -11.24
C ASN A 123 15.77 30.12 -10.01
N CYS A 124 15.86 28.80 -9.90
CA CYS A 124 15.40 28.11 -8.71
C CYS A 124 16.49 28.17 -7.62
N SER A 125 16.13 28.67 -6.44
CA SER A 125 17.02 28.70 -5.28
C SER A 125 16.32 28.04 -4.09
N PHE A 126 16.82 26.89 -3.66
CA PHE A 126 16.37 26.20 -2.45
C PHE A 126 17.54 26.10 -1.47
N SER A 127 17.33 26.54 -0.24
CA SER A 127 18.36 26.47 0.81
C SER A 127 17.74 26.04 2.13
N ILE A 128 18.53 25.40 2.98
CA ILE A 128 18.08 24.82 4.25
C ILE A 128 18.81 25.54 5.37
N ASN A 129 18.07 26.07 6.35
CA ASN A 129 18.67 26.64 7.54
C ASN A 129 19.05 25.56 8.56
N ARG A 130 20.32 25.13 8.53
CA ARG A 130 20.86 24.14 9.48
C ARG A 130 21.05 24.67 10.91
N ALA A 131 21.02 26.00 11.12
CA ALA A 131 21.21 26.60 12.44
C ALA A 131 19.91 26.71 13.25
N ALA A 132 18.75 26.38 12.65
CA ALA A 132 17.48 26.41 13.35
C ALA A 132 17.42 25.36 14.47
N THR A 133 16.84 25.71 15.61
CA THR A 133 16.69 24.78 16.77
C THR A 133 15.75 23.60 16.49
N SER A 134 14.89 23.73 15.48
CA SER A 134 14.04 22.65 14.96
C SER A 134 14.81 21.65 14.09
N CYS A 135 15.96 22.05 13.54
CA CYS A 135 16.78 21.23 12.65
C CYS A 135 17.63 20.22 13.44
N ARG A 136 17.10 19.01 13.66
CA ARG A 136 17.81 17.94 14.38
C ARG A 136 18.53 16.97 13.45
N THR A 137 17.91 16.66 12.33
CA THR A 137 18.44 15.79 11.27
C THR A 137 18.01 16.36 9.92
N PRO A 138 18.63 15.97 8.79
CA PRO A 138 18.21 16.41 7.46
C PRO A 138 16.72 16.19 7.19
N ARG A 139 16.14 15.09 7.70
CA ARG A 139 14.69 14.85 7.62
C ARG A 139 13.89 15.69 8.62
N GLN A 140 14.42 15.93 9.82
CA GLN A 140 13.79 16.76 10.84
C GLN A 140 14.16 18.24 10.67
N ASN A 141 13.77 18.80 9.53
CA ASN A 141 13.91 20.21 9.18
C ASN A 141 12.61 20.69 8.51
N GLU A 142 12.14 21.90 8.82
CA GLU A 142 10.84 22.42 8.36
C GLU A 142 10.79 22.59 6.84
N GLU A 143 11.88 23.07 6.23
CA GLU A 143 11.99 23.29 4.80
C GLU A 143 11.97 21.97 4.02
N ILE A 144 12.71 20.96 4.48
CA ILE A 144 12.66 19.60 3.91
C ILE A 144 11.30 18.94 4.13
N TYR A 145 10.70 19.13 5.30
CA TYR A 145 9.38 18.59 5.58
C TYR A 145 8.31 19.19 4.65
N ALA A 146 8.34 20.51 4.42
CA ALA A 146 7.48 21.18 3.45
C ALA A 146 7.69 20.65 2.02
N ALA A 147 8.96 20.43 1.62
CA ALA A 147 9.29 19.83 0.33
C ALA A 147 8.70 18.42 0.18
N ILE A 148 8.88 17.55 1.19
CA ILE A 148 8.33 16.18 1.20
C ILE A 148 6.79 16.21 1.10
N ILE A 149 6.12 17.10 1.83
CA ILE A 149 4.66 17.25 1.74
C ILE A 149 4.25 17.62 0.32
N PHE A 150 4.94 18.57 -0.30
CA PHE A 150 4.65 18.99 -1.67
C PHE A 150 4.86 17.85 -2.67
N PHE A 151 6.00 17.16 -2.63
CA PHE A 151 6.29 16.03 -3.52
C PHE A 151 5.32 14.86 -3.34
N ASN A 152 4.87 14.58 -2.11
CA ASN A 152 3.83 13.58 -1.87
C ASN A 152 2.48 13.98 -2.48
N LYS A 153 2.09 15.26 -2.37
CA LYS A 153 0.87 15.77 -3.01
C LYS A 153 0.98 15.73 -4.54
N MET A 154 2.14 16.06 -5.08
CA MET A 154 2.43 16.00 -6.52
C MET A 154 2.39 14.56 -7.05
N MET A 155 2.88 13.60 -6.27
CA MET A 155 2.80 12.17 -6.58
C MET A 155 1.34 11.68 -6.58
N ASP A 156 0.53 12.01 -5.56
CA ASP A 156 -0.91 11.67 -5.53
C ASP A 156 -1.66 12.28 -6.72
N TRP A 157 -1.41 13.55 -7.02
CA TRP A 157 -1.99 14.25 -8.17
C TRP A 157 -1.66 13.53 -9.49
N SER A 158 -0.39 13.14 -9.69
CA SER A 158 0.07 12.44 -10.90
C SER A 158 -0.53 11.04 -11.01
N HIS A 159 -0.61 10.27 -9.92
CA HIS A 159 -1.27 8.96 -9.91
C HIS A 159 -2.75 9.05 -10.27
N ARG A 160 -3.46 10.09 -9.81
CA ARG A 160 -4.87 10.29 -10.17
C ARG A 160 -5.06 10.58 -11.65
N ILE A 161 -4.13 11.30 -12.28
CA ILE A 161 -4.15 11.54 -13.74
C ILE A 161 -3.92 10.23 -14.50
N ILE A 162 -2.91 9.46 -14.12
CA ILE A 162 -2.61 8.15 -14.73
C ILE A 162 -3.84 7.24 -14.62
N HIS A 163 -4.39 7.10 -13.41
CA HIS A 163 -5.58 6.27 -13.17
C HIS A 163 -6.80 6.75 -13.97
N HIS A 164 -6.98 8.07 -14.12
CA HIS A 164 -8.07 8.62 -14.92
C HIS A 164 -7.96 8.18 -16.39
N PHE A 165 -6.81 8.36 -17.03
CA PHE A 165 -6.63 8.00 -18.44
C PHE A 165 -6.57 6.50 -18.68
N VAL A 166 -6.03 5.71 -17.75
CA VAL A 166 -6.13 4.24 -17.78
C VAL A 166 -7.59 3.77 -17.75
N ARG A 167 -8.42 4.36 -16.87
CA ARG A 167 -9.85 4.06 -16.84
C ARG A 167 -10.55 4.50 -18.15
N VAL A 168 -10.18 5.64 -18.73
CA VAL A 168 -10.72 6.08 -20.02
C VAL A 168 -10.34 5.11 -21.15
N ALA A 169 -9.13 4.56 -21.16
CA ALA A 169 -8.75 3.52 -22.10
C ALA A 169 -9.58 2.24 -21.90
N GLY A 170 -9.79 1.82 -20.65
CA GLY A 170 -10.61 0.64 -20.33
C GLY A 170 -12.09 0.75 -20.74
N ILE A 171 -12.63 1.96 -20.96
CA ILE A 171 -13.98 2.15 -21.52
C ILE A 171 -14.08 1.57 -22.94
N ILE A 172 -12.99 1.61 -23.72
CA ILE A 172 -12.96 1.05 -25.07
C ILE A 172 -13.11 -0.47 -25.01
N ASP A 173 -12.50 -1.11 -24.00
CA ASP A 173 -12.48 -2.56 -23.88
C ASP A 173 -13.82 -3.14 -23.36
N THR A 174 -14.54 -2.40 -22.52
CA THR A 174 -15.85 -2.83 -21.97
C THR A 174 -16.98 -2.85 -23.00
N GLY A 175 -16.78 -2.27 -24.18
CA GLY A 175 -17.74 -2.32 -25.29
C GLY A 175 -17.85 -3.68 -25.97
N THR A 176 -16.88 -4.58 -25.76
CA THR A 176 -16.87 -5.90 -26.38
C THR A 176 -17.30 -6.94 -25.35
N ASP A 177 -18.50 -7.51 -25.48
CA ASP A 177 -19.01 -8.58 -24.60
C ASP A 177 -18.28 -9.92 -24.83
N GLY A 178 -16.94 -9.92 -24.84
CA GLY A 178 -16.10 -11.10 -25.11
C GLY A 178 -16.18 -11.64 -26.55
N THR A 179 -17.14 -11.16 -27.35
CA THR A 179 -17.25 -11.41 -28.78
C THR A 179 -17.11 -10.08 -29.53
N PRO A 180 -16.08 -9.89 -30.37
CA PRO A 180 -15.95 -8.69 -31.17
C PRO A 180 -17.16 -8.58 -32.12
N PRO A 181 -17.80 -7.38 -32.24
CA PRO A 181 -18.90 -7.21 -33.16
C PRO A 181 -18.44 -7.50 -34.60
N PRO A 182 -19.24 -8.19 -35.41
CA PRO A 182 -18.92 -8.56 -36.80
C PRO A 182 -18.62 -7.34 -37.70
N SER A 183 -19.04 -6.14 -37.30
CA SER A 183 -18.80 -4.86 -37.98
C SER A 183 -17.52 -4.13 -37.53
N ALA A 184 -16.86 -4.57 -36.45
CA ALA A 184 -15.64 -3.92 -35.96
C ALA A 184 -14.44 -4.25 -36.87
N LYS A 185 -13.89 -3.23 -37.53
CA LYS A 185 -12.53 -3.30 -38.04
C LYS A 185 -11.59 -3.44 -36.84
N PRO A 186 -10.48 -4.18 -36.95
CA PRO A 186 -9.42 -4.17 -35.94
C PRO A 186 -8.79 -2.78 -35.96
N GLU A 187 -9.40 -1.83 -35.26
CA GLU A 187 -8.73 -0.58 -34.91
C GLU A 187 -7.59 -0.97 -33.97
N SER A 188 -6.38 -0.48 -34.27
CA SER A 188 -5.19 -0.72 -33.47
C SER A 188 -5.48 -0.30 -32.03
N HIS A 189 -5.74 -1.26 -31.15
CA HIS A 189 -5.89 -0.98 -29.72
C HIS A 189 -4.57 -0.39 -29.24
N VAL A 190 -4.62 0.88 -28.89
CA VAL A 190 -3.46 1.60 -28.38
C VAL A 190 -3.41 1.39 -26.88
N ASP A 191 -2.42 0.63 -26.43
CA ASP A 191 -2.31 0.27 -25.02
C ASP A 191 -1.63 1.41 -24.22
N ILE A 192 -2.44 2.19 -23.52
CA ILE A 192 -1.96 3.25 -22.63
C ILE A 192 -1.13 2.69 -21.46
N LEU A 193 -1.31 1.41 -21.10
CA LEU A 193 -0.54 0.76 -20.04
C LEU A 193 0.91 0.48 -20.44
N SER A 194 1.21 0.49 -21.74
CA SER A 194 2.58 0.34 -22.24
C SER A 194 3.44 1.57 -22.01
N VAL A 195 2.82 2.74 -21.74
CA VAL A 195 3.53 4.00 -21.52
C VAL A 195 4.28 3.94 -20.19
N ASN A 196 5.60 4.10 -20.26
CA ASN A 196 6.48 4.08 -19.09
C ASN A 196 7.61 5.10 -19.24
N ASP A 197 8.18 5.53 -18.12
CA ASP A 197 9.24 6.53 -18.03
C ASP A 197 10.66 5.93 -17.93
N ASN A 198 10.81 4.63 -18.18
CA ASN A 198 12.08 3.91 -17.97
C ASN A 198 13.26 4.45 -18.81
N GLU A 199 12.97 5.01 -19.99
CA GLU A 199 14.00 5.60 -20.86
C GLU A 199 14.35 7.06 -20.49
N ILE A 200 13.59 7.68 -19.59
CA ILE A 200 13.76 9.08 -19.22
C ILE A 200 14.78 9.17 -18.09
N PHE A 201 15.76 10.05 -18.28
CA PHE A 201 16.76 10.30 -17.25
C PHE A 201 16.15 11.09 -16.08
N VAL A 202 16.26 10.58 -14.86
CA VAL A 202 15.83 11.27 -13.64
C VAL A 202 17.04 11.99 -13.02
N PRO A 203 17.06 13.34 -12.98
CA PRO A 203 18.22 14.11 -12.55
C PRO A 203 18.28 14.32 -11.03
N VAL A 204 17.84 13.32 -10.24
CA VAL A 204 17.80 13.42 -8.78
C VAL A 204 18.80 12.44 -8.20
N LEU A 205 19.84 12.97 -7.56
CA LEU A 205 20.86 12.17 -6.88
C LEU A 205 20.99 12.57 -5.41
N PRO A 206 21.28 11.62 -4.50
CA PRO A 206 21.35 11.91 -3.07
C PRO A 206 22.55 12.79 -2.67
N LEU A 207 23.69 12.67 -3.36
CA LEU A 207 24.94 13.30 -2.96
C LEU A 207 25.66 13.92 -4.15
N PHE A 208 26.08 15.17 -3.96
CA PHE A 208 27.00 15.88 -4.83
C PHE A 208 28.15 16.45 -4.01
N GLU A 209 29.31 16.62 -4.62
CA GLU A 209 30.50 17.20 -3.99
C GLU A 209 30.67 18.67 -4.41
N ASN A 210 30.90 19.53 -3.41
CA ASN A 210 31.41 20.88 -3.63
C ASN A 210 32.94 20.79 -3.63
N LEU A 211 33.55 20.82 -4.82
CA LEU A 211 34.99 20.97 -4.94
C LEU A 211 35.34 22.44 -4.66
N ALA A 212 35.56 22.79 -3.39
CA ALA A 212 36.06 24.12 -3.02
C ALA A 212 37.17 24.06 -1.95
N GLU A 213 38.30 24.65 -2.32
CA GLU A 213 39.40 25.20 -1.51
C GLU A 213 40.46 24.26 -0.89
N SER A 214 41.41 23.83 -1.72
CA SER A 214 42.81 23.74 -1.28
C SER A 214 43.77 24.11 -2.41
N ALA A 215 44.07 25.41 -2.58
CA ALA A 215 45.39 25.94 -2.93
C ALA A 215 45.31 27.40 -3.41
N GLU A 216 46.00 28.28 -2.69
CA GLU A 216 46.39 29.60 -3.14
C GLU A 216 47.22 29.51 -4.44
N SER A 217 46.86 30.28 -5.48
CA SER A 217 47.73 31.23 -6.20
C SER A 217 47.44 31.41 -7.71
N LYS A 218 47.29 32.70 -8.05
CA LYS A 218 47.57 33.41 -9.32
C LYS A 218 46.76 33.11 -10.59
N ALA A 219 46.00 34.14 -11.00
CA ALA A 219 45.41 34.38 -12.32
C ALA A 219 46.46 34.42 -13.46
N PRO A 220 46.04 34.23 -14.72
CA PRO A 220 45.61 35.38 -15.52
C PRO A 220 44.36 35.18 -16.40
N SER A 221 43.85 36.32 -16.86
CA SER A 221 42.64 36.62 -17.64
C SER A 221 42.59 36.08 -19.08
N SER A 222 41.40 35.69 -19.55
CA SER A 222 40.90 36.05 -20.89
C SER A 222 39.39 35.82 -21.02
N SER A 223 38.78 36.65 -21.86
CA SER A 223 37.37 36.98 -22.07
C SER A 223 36.57 36.00 -22.95
N ASP A 224 35.24 36.19 -22.88
CA ASP A 224 34.17 35.85 -23.83
C ASP A 224 33.68 34.40 -23.92
N SER A 225 32.47 34.15 -23.41
CA SER A 225 31.32 33.88 -24.29
C SER A 225 30.01 33.79 -23.50
N THR A 226 29.05 34.58 -23.95
CA THR A 226 27.63 34.58 -23.60
C THR A 226 26.99 33.21 -23.85
N ASN A 227 26.46 32.56 -22.81
CA ASN A 227 25.46 31.50 -22.96
C ASN A 227 24.30 31.73 -21.99
N SER A 228 23.21 32.31 -22.52
CA SER A 228 21.93 32.51 -21.84
C SER A 228 21.12 31.21 -21.79
N SER A 229 21.50 30.27 -20.93
CA SER A 229 20.62 29.12 -20.58
C SER A 229 21.02 28.41 -19.27
N MET A 230 21.46 29.17 -18.27
CA MET A 230 21.71 28.60 -16.95
C MET A 230 20.38 28.56 -16.16
N LEU A 231 19.81 27.38 -15.94
CA LEU A 231 18.56 27.19 -15.18
C LEU A 231 18.80 27.19 -13.66
N ILE A 232 20.04 26.90 -13.24
CA ILE A 232 20.50 26.91 -11.85
C ILE A 232 21.87 27.60 -11.83
N SER A 233 21.98 28.74 -11.14
CA SER A 233 23.22 29.50 -11.00
C SER A 233 24.00 29.06 -9.76
N LEU A 234 25.17 28.44 -9.97
CA LEU A 234 26.16 28.10 -8.95
C LEU A 234 27.54 28.39 -9.57
N GLY A 235 28.37 29.15 -8.86
CA GLY A 235 29.55 29.86 -9.41
C GLY A 235 30.53 29.02 -10.25
N GLU A 236 31.11 29.66 -11.26
CA GLU A 236 32.09 29.09 -12.20
C GLU A 236 33.44 28.81 -11.51
N HIS A 237 34.00 27.61 -11.67
CA HIS A 237 35.44 27.38 -11.49
C HIS A 237 35.93 26.16 -12.28
N GLU A 238 37.11 26.32 -12.88
CA GLU A 238 37.75 25.41 -13.83
C GLU A 238 38.26 24.08 -13.23
N ASP A 239 38.20 23.05 -14.06
CA ASP A 239 38.54 21.65 -13.81
C ASP A 239 39.99 21.43 -13.33
N LYS A 240 40.14 20.67 -12.23
CA LYS A 240 41.29 19.79 -12.02
C LYS A 240 40.83 18.43 -11.48
N SER A 241 41.16 17.39 -12.23
CA SER A 241 40.80 16.00 -11.96
C SER A 241 41.50 15.45 -10.71
N GLY A 242 40.72 15.16 -9.68
CA GLY A 242 40.94 14.05 -8.77
C GLY A 242 39.69 13.20 -8.82
N ALA A 243 39.79 11.93 -9.21
CA ALA A 243 38.64 11.04 -9.32
C ALA A 243 38.12 10.68 -7.92
N SER A 244 37.34 11.56 -7.31
CA SER A 244 36.41 11.17 -6.26
C SER A 244 35.25 10.40 -6.93
N PRO A 245 34.65 9.41 -6.25
CA PRO A 245 33.46 8.73 -6.76
C PRO A 245 32.20 9.62 -6.69
N LEU A 246 32.32 10.88 -6.29
CA LEU A 246 31.22 11.82 -6.10
C LEU A 246 31.12 12.79 -7.26
N LEU A 247 29.89 13.09 -7.67
CA LEU A 247 29.63 13.96 -8.82
C LEU A 247 29.72 15.43 -8.40
N PRO A 248 30.40 16.29 -9.18
CA PRO A 248 30.52 17.71 -8.86
C PRO A 248 29.19 18.42 -9.06
N ILE A 249 28.93 19.42 -8.21
CA ILE A 249 27.71 20.24 -8.25
C ILE A 249 27.57 21.02 -9.58
N ALA A 250 28.67 21.35 -10.24
CA ALA A 250 28.68 22.03 -11.54
C ALA A 250 27.99 21.22 -12.66
N ASP A 251 27.88 19.90 -12.52
CA ASP A 251 27.27 19.04 -13.53
C ASP A 251 25.73 19.03 -13.49
N ILE A 252 25.08 19.66 -12.51
CA ILE A 252 23.61 19.67 -12.40
C ILE A 252 22.95 20.21 -13.67
N ASN A 253 23.51 21.26 -14.29
CA ASN A 253 22.99 21.80 -15.55
C ASN A 253 23.11 20.78 -16.71
N LYS A 254 24.14 19.92 -16.71
CA LYS A 254 24.29 18.83 -17.68
C LYS A 254 23.23 17.74 -17.46
N PHE A 255 22.89 17.46 -16.20
CA PHE A 255 21.86 16.50 -15.82
C PHE A 255 20.47 16.97 -16.26
N LEU A 256 20.15 18.25 -16.03
CA LEU A 256 18.91 18.87 -16.52
C LEU A 256 18.86 18.87 -18.05
N SER A 257 19.96 19.24 -18.71
CA SER A 257 20.03 19.19 -20.18
C SER A 257 19.79 17.76 -20.71
N LYS A 258 20.35 16.75 -20.03
CA LYS A 258 20.12 15.34 -20.37
C LYS A 258 18.68 14.92 -20.14
N GLN A 259 18.06 15.32 -19.03
CA GLN A 259 16.64 15.08 -18.75
C GLN A 259 15.77 15.67 -19.86
N CYS A 260 15.94 16.96 -20.18
CA CYS A 260 15.22 17.64 -21.25
C CYS A 260 15.37 16.93 -22.60
N HIS A 261 16.59 16.51 -22.94
CA HIS A 261 16.86 15.75 -24.16
C HIS A 261 16.14 14.39 -24.19
N THR A 262 16.29 13.58 -23.14
CA THR A 262 15.64 12.25 -23.06
C THR A 262 14.11 12.35 -23.04
N LEU A 263 13.57 13.35 -22.35
CA LEU A 263 12.13 13.61 -22.29
C LEU A 263 11.59 14.01 -23.67
N SER A 264 12.28 14.91 -24.36
CA SER A 264 11.89 15.33 -25.72
C SER A 264 11.92 14.17 -26.72
N CYS A 265 12.90 13.27 -26.61
CA CYS A 265 12.98 12.06 -27.42
C CYS A 265 11.83 11.10 -27.11
N ALA A 266 11.50 10.88 -25.84
CA ALA A 266 10.40 10.01 -25.43
C ALA A 266 9.04 10.55 -25.91
N LEU A 267 8.80 11.86 -25.81
CA LEU A 267 7.59 12.50 -26.32
C LEU A 267 7.44 12.33 -27.83
N LYS A 268 8.52 12.52 -28.61
CA LYS A 268 8.50 12.28 -30.07
C LYS A 268 8.16 10.83 -30.45
N LYS A 269 8.71 9.85 -29.72
CA LYS A 269 8.37 8.43 -29.92
C LYS A 269 6.88 8.16 -29.66
N LEU A 270 6.29 8.83 -28.68
CA LEU A 270 4.85 8.73 -28.41
C LEU A 270 4.01 9.38 -29.50
N GLU A 271 4.44 10.52 -30.04
CA GLU A 271 3.77 11.16 -31.19
C GLU A 271 3.77 10.27 -32.45
N GLU A 272 4.82 9.45 -32.65
CA GLU A 272 4.90 8.50 -33.78
C GLU A 272 4.07 7.24 -33.57
N SER A 273 3.88 6.79 -32.33
CA SER A 273 3.21 5.52 -32.00
C SER A 273 1.71 5.66 -31.70
N PHE A 274 1.27 6.85 -31.29
CA PHE A 274 -0.13 7.12 -30.96
C PHE A 274 -0.85 7.87 -32.09
N PRO A 275 -2.19 7.74 -32.20
CA PRO A 275 -2.97 8.47 -33.19
C PRO A 275 -2.86 9.99 -32.99
N PRO A 276 -2.93 10.78 -34.07
CA PRO A 276 -2.93 12.23 -33.98
C PRO A 276 -4.21 12.74 -33.29
N SER A 277 -4.16 13.94 -32.72
CA SER A 277 -5.27 14.55 -31.95
C SER A 277 -6.59 14.67 -32.72
N SER A 278 -6.55 14.62 -34.06
CA SER A 278 -7.70 14.65 -34.97
C SER A 278 -8.41 13.31 -35.14
N ALA A 279 -7.85 12.21 -34.62
CA ALA A 279 -8.49 10.91 -34.66
C ALA A 279 -9.69 10.85 -33.70
N HIS A 280 -10.76 10.15 -34.11
CA HIS A 280 -11.96 9.88 -33.30
C HIS A 280 -11.73 8.75 -32.27
N THR A 281 -10.57 8.77 -31.62
CA THR A 281 -10.19 7.86 -30.54
C THR A 281 -10.22 8.61 -29.21
N LEU A 282 -10.57 7.91 -28.12
CA LEU A 282 -10.56 8.51 -26.78
C LEU A 282 -9.12 8.83 -26.34
N ILE A 283 -8.16 7.97 -26.69
CA ILE A 283 -6.74 8.13 -26.40
C ILE A 283 -5.99 8.52 -27.67
N SER A 284 -5.18 9.58 -27.60
CA SER A 284 -4.29 10.08 -28.64
C SER A 284 -2.92 10.49 -28.05
N ALA A 285 -2.00 10.97 -28.89
CA ALA A 285 -0.65 11.37 -28.46
C ALA A 285 -0.62 12.37 -27.28
N PRO A 286 -1.53 13.38 -27.18
CA PRO A 286 -1.58 14.29 -26.05
C PRO A 286 -1.92 13.62 -24.70
N GLU A 287 -2.81 12.62 -24.67
CA GLU A 287 -3.12 11.89 -23.43
C GLU A 287 -1.95 10.98 -23.02
N ALA A 288 -1.34 10.30 -23.99
CA ALA A 288 -0.15 9.48 -23.76
C ALA A 288 1.01 10.32 -23.20
N SER A 289 1.20 11.53 -23.74
CA SER A 289 2.18 12.50 -23.25
C SER A 289 1.92 12.91 -21.81
N LEU A 290 0.67 13.18 -21.44
CA LEU A 290 0.30 13.50 -20.05
C LEU A 290 0.55 12.33 -19.09
N VAL A 291 0.26 11.11 -19.52
CA VAL A 291 0.54 9.89 -18.72
C VAL A 291 2.05 9.72 -18.54
N LEU A 292 2.85 9.86 -19.60
CA LEU A 292 4.31 9.78 -19.53
C LEU A 292 4.90 10.84 -18.59
N LEU A 293 4.47 12.09 -18.73
CA LEU A 293 4.91 13.20 -17.87
C LEU A 293 4.53 12.94 -16.40
N SER A 294 3.33 12.40 -16.16
CA SER A 294 2.87 12.04 -14.81
C SER A 294 3.73 10.93 -14.21
N HIS A 295 4.11 9.91 -14.97
CA HIS A 295 5.04 8.87 -14.52
C HIS A 295 6.41 9.45 -14.15
N HIS A 296 6.95 10.31 -15.01
CA HIS A 296 8.24 10.95 -14.75
C HIS A 296 8.22 11.85 -13.49
N ILE A 297 7.13 12.59 -13.28
CA ILE A 297 6.94 13.40 -12.05
C ILE A 297 6.93 12.51 -10.80
N VAL A 298 6.23 11.37 -10.85
CA VAL A 298 6.23 10.38 -9.75
C VAL A 298 7.64 9.88 -9.47
N SER A 299 8.40 9.56 -10.52
CA SER A 299 9.80 9.14 -10.38
C SER A 299 10.64 10.23 -9.71
N ILE A 300 10.60 11.48 -10.19
CA ILE A 300 11.34 12.60 -9.58
C ILE A 300 11.02 12.73 -8.08
N ALA A 301 9.73 12.74 -7.72
CA ALA A 301 9.27 12.83 -6.34
C ALA A 301 9.78 11.66 -5.49
N LYS A 302 9.73 10.43 -6.02
CA LYS A 302 10.20 9.23 -5.35
C LYS A 302 11.71 9.25 -5.13
N TYR A 303 12.50 9.60 -6.15
CA TYR A 303 13.95 9.72 -6.03
C TYR A 303 14.35 10.81 -5.04
N PHE A 304 13.61 11.92 -4.96
CA PHE A 304 13.83 12.96 -3.95
C PHE A 304 13.60 12.43 -2.53
N CYS A 305 12.44 11.81 -2.27
CA CYS A 305 12.13 11.24 -0.96
C CYS A 305 13.14 10.16 -0.55
N ASN A 306 13.48 9.25 -1.47
CA ASN A 306 14.49 8.22 -1.25
C ASN A 306 15.87 8.82 -1.01
N GLY A 307 16.22 9.92 -1.67
CA GLY A 307 17.48 10.63 -1.46
C GLY A 307 17.59 11.18 -0.04
N VAL A 308 16.54 11.83 0.46
CA VAL A 308 16.49 12.33 1.85
C VAL A 308 16.58 11.18 2.85
N GLU A 309 15.86 10.08 2.61
CA GLU A 309 15.88 8.90 3.50
C GLU A 309 17.24 8.19 3.49
N CYS A 310 17.89 8.10 2.33
CA CYS A 310 19.24 7.55 2.19
C CYS A 310 20.26 8.35 3.01
N ILE A 311 20.19 9.69 2.96
CA ILE A 311 21.07 10.57 3.75
C ILE A 311 20.81 10.36 5.26
N GLU A 312 19.55 10.28 5.67
CA GLU A 312 19.17 10.05 7.07
C GLU A 312 19.69 8.70 7.58
N GLU A 313 19.53 7.63 6.80
CA GLU A 313 19.98 6.29 7.18
C GLU A 313 21.51 6.19 7.20
N MET A 314 22.20 6.88 6.27
CA MET A 314 23.65 7.01 6.28
C MET A 314 24.12 7.68 7.58
N LEU A 315 23.51 8.80 7.98
CA LEU A 315 23.85 9.50 9.23
C LEU A 315 23.53 8.66 10.47
N ARG A 316 22.39 7.95 10.46
CA ARG A 316 22.02 7.01 11.53
C ARG A 316 23.06 5.89 11.66
N SER A 317 23.48 5.30 10.54
CA SER A 317 24.49 4.23 10.52
C SER A 317 25.84 4.71 11.06
N GLN A 318 26.27 5.93 10.68
CA GLN A 318 27.47 6.55 11.22
C GLN A 318 27.37 6.78 12.73
N LEU A 319 26.23 7.25 13.22
CA LEU A 319 25.98 7.46 14.65
C LEU A 319 26.01 6.14 15.43
N VAL A 320 25.34 5.10 14.92
CA VAL A 320 25.35 3.76 15.53
C VAL A 320 26.78 3.20 15.54
N SER A 321 27.54 3.37 14.46
CA SER A 321 28.95 2.95 14.41
C SER A 321 29.82 3.72 15.42
N ALA A 322 29.54 5.00 15.66
CA ALA A 322 30.29 5.82 16.61
C ALA A 322 29.96 5.49 18.08
N ILE A 323 28.69 5.20 18.38
CA ILE A 323 28.23 4.86 19.74
C ILE A 323 28.46 3.37 20.06
N GLY A 324 28.43 2.51 19.06
CA GLY A 324 28.82 1.10 19.12
C GLY A 324 27.69 0.09 19.40
N LYS A 325 26.53 0.50 19.92
CA LYS A 325 25.37 -0.39 20.10
C LYS A 325 24.04 0.35 20.04
N GLU A 326 23.07 -0.21 19.31
CA GLU A 326 21.66 0.18 19.38
C GLU A 326 20.93 -0.73 20.37
N ILE A 327 20.14 -0.16 21.28
CA ILE A 327 19.36 -0.91 22.26
C ILE A 327 17.98 -1.16 21.66
N GLN A 328 17.65 -2.43 21.42
CA GLN A 328 16.34 -2.85 20.94
C GLN A 328 15.40 -3.21 22.10
N SER A 329 14.12 -3.43 21.79
CA SER A 329 13.12 -3.83 22.80
C SER A 329 13.43 -5.20 23.40
N GLU A 330 14.06 -6.08 22.61
CA GLU A 330 14.50 -7.42 23.00
C GLU A 330 15.64 -7.34 24.02
N ASP A 331 16.64 -6.49 23.79
CA ASP A 331 17.74 -6.24 24.74
C ASP A 331 17.20 -5.80 26.12
N PHE A 332 16.11 -5.04 26.14
CA PHE A 332 15.50 -4.58 27.39
C PHE A 332 14.78 -5.70 28.14
N SER A 333 14.16 -6.63 27.40
CA SER A 333 13.55 -7.83 28.00
C SER A 333 14.62 -8.71 28.64
N GLU A 334 15.75 -8.93 27.95
CA GLU A 334 16.89 -9.65 28.51
C GLU A 334 17.50 -8.93 29.71
N PHE A 335 17.64 -7.61 29.63
CA PHE A 335 18.12 -6.76 30.72
C PHE A 335 17.27 -6.95 31.99
N PHE A 336 15.94 -6.95 31.85
CA PHE A 336 15.06 -7.19 32.99
C PHE A 336 15.17 -8.61 33.52
N LEU A 337 15.23 -9.62 32.66
CA LEU A 337 15.41 -11.01 33.13
C LEU A 337 16.71 -11.17 33.93
N PHE A 338 17.79 -10.55 33.47
CA PHE A 338 19.07 -10.57 34.18
C PHE A 338 19.00 -9.83 35.52
N HIS A 339 18.41 -8.63 35.57
CA HIS A 339 18.32 -7.85 36.79
C HIS A 339 17.33 -8.44 37.80
N ASN A 340 16.22 -9.01 37.33
CA ASN A 340 15.25 -9.70 38.18
C ASN A 340 15.87 -10.87 38.93
N ARG A 341 16.82 -11.60 38.32
CA ARG A 341 17.59 -12.66 39.01
C ARG A 341 18.44 -12.14 40.17
N LYS A 342 18.89 -10.88 40.12
CA LYS A 342 19.67 -10.25 41.18
C LYS A 342 18.79 -9.59 42.25
N LEU A 343 17.64 -9.03 41.85
CA LEU A 343 16.75 -8.27 42.72
C LEU A 343 15.86 -9.16 43.58
N PHE A 344 15.39 -10.29 43.05
CA PHE A 344 14.49 -11.20 43.76
C PHE A 344 15.24 -12.41 44.31
N LYS A 345 14.82 -12.89 45.49
CA LYS A 345 15.19 -14.25 45.92
C LYS A 345 14.58 -15.26 44.94
N ASN A 346 15.21 -16.43 44.80
CA ASN A 346 14.76 -17.49 43.87
C ASN A 346 13.28 -17.88 44.01
N GLU A 347 12.70 -17.71 45.20
CA GLU A 347 11.28 -17.99 45.48
C GLU A 347 10.33 -16.95 44.87
N PHE A 348 10.74 -15.69 44.81
CA PHE A 348 9.93 -14.56 44.30
C PHE A 348 10.34 -14.13 42.88
N ALA A 349 11.40 -14.74 42.33
CA ALA A 349 11.83 -14.46 40.98
C ALA A 349 10.71 -14.83 39.97
N PRO A 350 10.45 -13.97 38.97
CA PRO A 350 9.51 -14.29 37.90
C PRO A 350 9.87 -15.62 37.21
N LYS A 351 8.85 -16.45 36.94
CA LYS A 351 9.01 -17.77 36.32
C LYS A 351 8.25 -17.84 35.00
N PRO A 352 8.73 -18.62 34.01
CA PRO A 352 7.96 -18.87 32.80
C PRO A 352 6.58 -19.46 33.13
N PHE A 353 5.53 -18.96 32.48
CA PHE A 353 4.19 -19.53 32.57
C PHE A 353 4.18 -20.84 31.77
N CYS A 354 4.54 -21.93 32.43
CA CYS A 354 4.54 -23.27 31.89
C CYS A 354 4.26 -24.25 33.01
N HIS A 355 3.09 -24.88 32.97
CA HIS A 355 2.61 -25.79 33.99
C HIS A 355 2.34 -27.16 33.41
N ALA A 356 2.88 -28.18 34.07
CA ALA A 356 2.60 -29.57 33.74
C ALA A 356 1.25 -29.98 34.34
N VAL A 357 0.30 -30.40 33.50
CA VAL A 357 -0.98 -30.96 33.94
C VAL A 357 -0.75 -32.43 34.29
N ARG A 358 -0.89 -32.78 35.56
CA ARG A 358 -0.65 -34.15 36.05
C ARG A 358 -1.56 -34.50 37.22
N ARG A 359 -1.83 -35.80 37.36
CA ARG A 359 -2.42 -36.37 38.57
C ARG A 359 -1.35 -36.55 39.66
N PRO A 360 -1.74 -36.62 40.96
CA PRO A 360 -0.79 -36.91 42.04
C PRO A 360 -0.02 -38.21 41.75
N GLU A 361 1.31 -38.20 41.93
CA GLU A 361 2.21 -39.34 41.68
C GLU A 361 2.20 -39.90 40.24
N HIS A 362 1.71 -39.14 39.24
CA HIS A 362 1.68 -39.58 37.84
C HIS A 362 2.54 -38.72 36.93
N TYR A 363 2.93 -39.31 35.79
CA TYR A 363 3.59 -38.57 34.71
C TYR A 363 2.63 -37.52 34.10
N PRO A 364 3.13 -36.36 33.64
CA PRO A 364 2.27 -35.32 33.09
C PRO A 364 1.43 -35.78 31.90
N ASP A 365 0.12 -35.57 31.99
CA ASP A 365 -0.87 -35.80 30.94
C ASP A 365 -0.78 -34.69 29.87
N GLY A 366 -0.29 -33.50 30.21
CA GLY A 366 -0.13 -32.38 29.27
C GLY A 366 0.66 -31.20 29.84
N VAL A 367 0.72 -30.11 29.06
CA VAL A 367 1.36 -28.84 29.43
C VAL A 367 0.44 -27.68 29.07
N LEU A 368 0.39 -26.67 29.94
CA LEU A 368 -0.28 -25.39 29.73
C LEU A 368 0.76 -24.26 29.80
N SER A 369 0.87 -23.46 28.74
CA SER A 369 1.79 -22.32 28.66
C SER A 369 1.10 -21.08 28.08
N ILE A 370 1.64 -19.89 28.34
CA ILE A 370 1.28 -18.68 27.60
C ILE A 370 2.51 -18.27 26.80
N GLU A 371 2.37 -18.19 25.49
CA GLU A 371 3.47 -18.04 24.54
C GLU A 371 3.30 -16.78 23.69
N ARG A 372 4.40 -16.10 23.38
CA ARG A 372 4.39 -14.96 22.45
C ARG A 372 4.34 -15.47 21.02
N LYS A 373 3.43 -14.94 20.21
CA LYS A 373 3.33 -15.21 18.78
C LYS A 373 4.39 -14.40 18.05
N GLU A 374 5.42 -15.05 17.52
CA GLU A 374 6.35 -14.39 16.61
C GLU A 374 5.70 -14.22 15.23
N THR A 375 5.49 -12.97 14.83
CA THR A 375 5.11 -12.61 13.45
C THR A 375 6.35 -12.15 12.70
N GLY A 376 7.18 -13.10 12.27
CA GLY A 376 8.35 -12.83 11.43
C GLY A 376 8.60 -13.97 10.46
N VAL A 377 8.66 -13.67 9.17
CA VAL A 377 8.93 -14.62 8.07
C VAL A 377 10.36 -15.21 8.15
N PHE A 378 11.21 -14.71 9.05
CA PHE A 378 12.64 -15.07 9.16
C PHE A 378 13.10 -15.52 10.55
N SER A 379 12.21 -15.85 11.48
CA SER A 379 12.61 -16.52 12.72
C SER A 379 12.73 -18.03 12.49
N THR A 380 13.96 -18.51 12.37
CA THR A 380 14.31 -19.94 12.27
C THR A 380 14.24 -20.68 13.63
N THR A 381 13.83 -20.00 14.71
CA THR A 381 13.67 -20.60 16.03
C THR A 381 12.22 -21.03 16.24
N LYS A 382 11.95 -22.32 16.01
CA LYS A 382 10.64 -23.00 16.15
C LYS A 382 10.02 -23.01 17.55
N ASN A 383 10.57 -22.30 18.53
CA ASN A 383 10.09 -22.34 19.90
C ASN A 383 9.54 -20.95 20.28
N ASN A 384 8.22 -20.84 20.38
CA ASN A 384 7.66 -19.69 21.09
C ASN A 384 8.04 -19.83 22.56
N ASP A 385 8.80 -18.88 23.09
CA ASP A 385 9.17 -18.91 24.50
C ASP A 385 7.97 -18.54 25.39
N PRO A 386 7.74 -19.29 26.49
CA PRO A 386 6.70 -18.96 27.45
C PRO A 386 6.99 -17.63 28.14
N ILE A 387 5.95 -16.81 28.30
CA ILE A 387 6.07 -15.51 28.98
C ILE A 387 6.49 -15.68 30.43
N VAL A 388 7.25 -14.73 30.95
CA VAL A 388 7.70 -14.76 32.35
C VAL A 388 6.71 -13.99 33.21
N THR A 389 6.17 -14.65 34.24
CA THR A 389 5.13 -14.11 35.12
C THR A 389 5.56 -14.17 36.58
N PHE A 390 5.11 -13.20 37.37
CA PHE A 390 5.16 -13.29 38.82
C PHE A 390 4.13 -14.32 39.26
N MET A 391 4.58 -15.34 39.98
CA MET A 391 3.74 -16.45 40.41
C MET A 391 3.69 -16.50 41.93
N ARG A 392 2.47 -16.60 42.47
CA ARG A 392 2.24 -16.95 43.87
C ARG A 392 1.40 -18.20 43.93
N ARG A 393 1.97 -19.25 44.53
CA ARG A 393 1.22 -20.43 44.96
C ARG A 393 0.45 -20.07 46.23
N ILE A 394 -0.85 -20.37 46.25
CA ILE A 394 -1.68 -20.17 47.44
C ILE A 394 -1.59 -21.46 48.27
N GLU A 395 -0.88 -21.41 49.40
CA GLU A 395 -0.67 -22.54 50.31
C GLU A 395 -1.82 -22.66 51.32
N GLY A 396 -2.37 -23.88 51.47
CA GLY A 396 -3.52 -24.22 52.30
C GLY A 396 -4.42 -25.24 51.59
N SER A 397 -5.18 -26.06 52.33
CA SER A 397 -6.19 -26.93 51.70
C SER A 397 -7.12 -26.02 50.90
N SER A 398 -7.04 -26.08 49.57
CA SER A 398 -7.91 -25.30 48.70
C SER A 398 -9.33 -25.56 49.15
N SER A 399 -10.04 -24.55 49.65
CA SER A 399 -11.48 -24.69 49.89
C SER A 399 -12.09 -25.27 48.62
N PRO A 400 -12.87 -26.36 48.66
CA PRO A 400 -13.39 -26.94 47.43
C PRO A 400 -14.13 -25.87 46.62
N MET A 401 -13.81 -25.76 45.33
CA MET A 401 -14.60 -24.92 44.44
C MET A 401 -15.69 -25.77 43.81
N PHE A 402 -16.84 -25.13 43.60
CA PHE A 402 -18.00 -25.75 42.99
C PHE A 402 -18.34 -25.04 41.69
N PHE A 403 -18.65 -25.83 40.67
CA PHE A 403 -19.32 -25.32 39.47
C PHE A 403 -20.55 -26.20 39.15
N PRO A 404 -21.68 -25.61 38.76
CA PRO A 404 -22.88 -26.37 38.41
C PRO A 404 -22.73 -27.05 37.04
N ILE A 405 -23.10 -28.33 36.93
CA ILE A 405 -23.35 -28.99 35.62
C ILE A 405 -24.80 -28.74 35.19
N ASN A 406 -25.74 -28.74 36.15
CA ASN A 406 -27.15 -28.46 35.93
C ASN A 406 -27.77 -27.84 37.20
N ALA A 407 -29.08 -27.56 37.18
CA ALA A 407 -29.78 -26.93 38.31
C ALA A 407 -29.77 -27.74 39.63
N ALA A 408 -29.44 -29.04 39.59
CA ALA A 408 -29.49 -29.95 40.73
C ALA A 408 -28.13 -30.59 41.07
N THR A 409 -27.07 -30.32 40.31
CA THR A 409 -25.78 -31.02 40.46
C THR A 409 -24.62 -30.05 40.25
N SER A 410 -23.81 -29.90 41.30
CA SER A 410 -22.52 -29.22 41.25
C SER A 410 -21.38 -30.23 41.34
N VAL A 411 -20.30 -29.94 40.62
CA VAL A 411 -19.05 -30.69 40.73
C VAL A 411 -18.15 -29.97 41.69
N GLU A 412 -17.65 -30.72 42.67
CA GLU A 412 -16.58 -30.31 43.55
C GLU A 412 -15.23 -30.54 42.86
N PHE A 413 -14.37 -29.53 42.85
CA PHE A 413 -12.99 -29.70 42.42
C PHE A 413 -12.00 -29.02 43.37
N THR A 414 -10.87 -29.70 43.57
CA THR A 414 -9.78 -29.28 44.44
C THR A 414 -8.47 -29.34 43.68
N GLY A 415 -7.49 -28.52 44.06
CA GLY A 415 -6.20 -28.52 43.40
C GLY A 415 -5.32 -27.35 43.79
N GLU A 416 -4.10 -27.36 43.27
CA GLU A 416 -3.17 -26.26 43.47
C GLU A 416 -3.68 -24.99 42.78
N ARG A 417 -3.64 -23.87 43.49
CA ARG A 417 -4.04 -22.55 42.97
C ARG A 417 -2.81 -21.69 42.76
N PHE A 418 -2.67 -21.18 41.55
CA PHE A 418 -1.60 -20.27 41.17
C PHE A 418 -2.19 -18.94 40.73
N LEU A 419 -1.77 -17.86 41.38
CA LEU A 419 -2.03 -16.51 40.91
C LEU A 419 -0.84 -16.05 40.08
N HIS A 420 -1.11 -15.63 38.85
CA HIS A 420 -0.11 -15.10 37.93
C HIS A 420 -0.36 -13.61 37.69
N ALA A 421 0.71 -12.83 37.76
CA ALA A 421 0.72 -11.42 37.36
C ALA A 421 1.79 -11.22 36.29
N TRP A 422 1.45 -10.48 35.25
CA TRP A 422 2.35 -10.18 34.14
C TRP A 422 2.19 -8.72 33.74
N ILE A 423 3.32 -8.03 33.59
CA ILE A 423 3.39 -6.64 33.14
C ILE A 423 4.22 -6.66 31.86
N CYS A 424 3.57 -6.30 30.75
CA CYS A 424 4.23 -6.16 29.46
C CYS A 424 4.64 -4.71 29.25
N HIS A 425 5.91 -4.48 28.90
CA HIS A 425 6.40 -3.17 28.48
C HIS A 425 6.61 -3.19 26.96
N GLU A 426 6.15 -2.14 26.28
CA GLU A 426 6.34 -1.97 24.84
C GLU A 426 6.97 -0.60 24.59
N PHE A 427 8.02 -0.57 23.77
CA PHE A 427 8.74 0.65 23.40
C PHE A 427 8.47 0.97 21.93
N GLY A 428 7.95 2.15 21.65
CA GLY A 428 7.78 2.65 20.28
C GLY A 428 6.42 3.30 19.99
N LYS A 429 6.32 3.93 18.82
CA LYS A 429 5.08 4.53 18.29
C LYS A 429 4.31 3.59 17.36
N GLU A 430 4.80 2.38 17.07
CA GLU A 430 4.09 1.37 16.28
C GLU A 430 2.97 0.71 17.11
N ARG A 431 1.97 1.51 17.49
CA ARG A 431 0.85 1.12 18.36
C ARG A 431 -0.08 0.03 17.78
N GLU A 432 0.08 -0.32 16.50
CA GLU A 432 -0.90 -1.14 15.76
C GLU A 432 -0.27 -2.27 14.94
N SER A 433 0.92 -2.11 14.36
CA SER A 433 1.47 -3.07 13.38
C SER A 433 2.30 -4.22 13.97
N ARG A 434 2.74 -4.13 15.24
CA ARG A 434 3.54 -5.16 15.91
C ARG A 434 2.97 -5.59 17.26
N ARG A 435 1.64 -5.66 17.39
CA ARG A 435 1.03 -6.40 18.50
C ARG A 435 1.40 -7.88 18.34
N GLY A 436 2.53 -8.29 18.91
CA GLY A 436 2.84 -9.69 19.10
C GLY A 436 1.69 -10.30 19.86
N GLY A 437 0.86 -11.10 19.19
CA GLY A 437 -0.25 -11.78 19.83
C GLY A 437 0.29 -12.70 20.92
N PHE A 438 -0.46 -12.90 22.00
CA PHE A 438 -0.12 -13.92 22.98
C PHE A 438 -1.12 -15.04 22.83
N ASN A 439 -0.68 -16.29 22.95
CA ASN A 439 -1.56 -17.45 22.90
C ASN A 439 -1.48 -18.20 24.22
N LEU A 440 -2.63 -18.56 24.78
CA LEU A 440 -2.70 -19.64 25.75
C LEU A 440 -2.60 -20.95 24.96
N VAL A 441 -1.56 -21.72 25.26
CA VAL A 441 -1.22 -22.96 24.56
C VAL A 441 -1.41 -24.13 25.50
N ALA A 442 -2.29 -25.05 25.12
CA ALA A 442 -2.52 -26.29 25.83
C ALA A 442 -2.11 -27.46 24.92
N ARG A 443 -1.25 -28.34 25.42
CA ARG A 443 -0.72 -29.49 24.68
C ARG A 443 -0.94 -30.79 25.47
N ALA A 444 -1.65 -31.75 24.89
CA ALA A 444 -1.75 -33.10 25.43
C ALA A 444 -0.54 -33.94 24.99
N ARG A 445 -0.12 -34.90 25.84
CA ARG A 445 0.87 -35.90 25.45
C ARG A 445 0.24 -37.05 24.66
N GLN A 446 1.06 -37.98 24.19
CA GLN A 446 0.59 -39.19 23.53
C GLN A 446 -0.08 -40.10 24.55
N PHE A 447 -1.25 -40.66 24.21
CA PHE A 447 -2.03 -41.56 25.07
C PHE A 447 -2.52 -40.92 26.39
N SER A 448 -2.68 -39.60 26.42
CA SER A 448 -3.20 -38.86 27.57
C SER A 448 -4.34 -37.92 27.17
N SER A 449 -5.13 -37.52 28.16
CA SER A 449 -6.23 -36.56 27.99
C SER A 449 -6.41 -35.70 29.22
N PHE A 450 -6.74 -34.42 29.05
CA PHE A 450 -7.17 -33.55 30.15
C PHE A 450 -8.22 -32.54 29.69
N LEU A 451 -9.00 -32.04 30.65
CA LEU A 451 -10.03 -31.03 30.44
C LEU A 451 -9.48 -29.65 30.81
N LEU A 452 -9.60 -28.69 29.90
CA LEU A 452 -9.33 -27.28 30.13
C LEU A 452 -10.66 -26.53 30.27
N LEU A 453 -10.91 -25.96 31.45
CA LEU A 453 -12.06 -25.09 31.71
C LEU A 453 -11.59 -23.64 31.80
N ILE A 454 -12.29 -22.74 31.12
CA ILE A 454 -12.04 -21.29 31.13
C ILE A 454 -13.31 -20.61 31.62
N GLY A 455 -13.18 -19.74 32.61
CA GLY A 455 -14.32 -19.12 33.28
C GLY A 455 -13.92 -18.04 34.26
N THR A 456 -14.90 -17.52 34.99
CA THR A 456 -14.70 -16.48 36.00
C THR A 456 -14.85 -17.06 37.40
N VAL A 457 -14.02 -16.61 38.33
CA VAL A 457 -14.20 -16.90 39.76
C VAL A 457 -15.19 -15.87 40.30
N SER A 458 -16.42 -16.30 40.56
CA SER A 458 -17.55 -15.44 40.95
C SER A 458 -17.63 -15.22 42.47
N GLY A 459 -17.02 -16.11 43.25
CA GLY A 459 -17.00 -16.05 44.72
C GLY A 459 -15.83 -16.85 45.31
N PRO A 460 -15.73 -16.93 46.66
CA PRO A 460 -14.63 -17.64 47.33
C PRO A 460 -14.57 -19.14 46.98
N ASP A 461 -15.74 -19.76 46.77
CA ASP A 461 -15.88 -21.20 46.51
C ASP A 461 -16.66 -21.49 45.21
N SER A 462 -16.87 -20.48 44.35
CA SER A 462 -17.66 -20.62 43.12
C SER A 462 -16.87 -20.25 41.88
N PHE A 463 -16.91 -21.14 40.89
CA PHE A 463 -16.33 -20.97 39.57
C PHE A 463 -17.43 -21.10 38.52
N ASP A 464 -17.52 -20.12 37.61
CA ASP A 464 -18.50 -20.09 36.53
C ASP A 464 -17.81 -20.41 35.18
N PRO A 465 -17.87 -21.67 34.70
CA PRO A 465 -17.21 -22.07 33.46
C PRO A 465 -17.94 -21.49 32.25
N GLN A 466 -17.21 -20.75 31.40
CA GLN A 466 -17.74 -20.21 30.14
C GLN A 466 -17.41 -21.11 28.95
N HIS A 467 -16.22 -21.71 28.97
CA HIS A 467 -15.74 -22.57 27.89
C HIS A 467 -15.05 -23.81 28.46
N ALA A 468 -15.20 -24.92 27.76
CA ALA A 468 -14.63 -26.21 28.13
C ALA A 468 -14.04 -26.90 26.89
N ILE A 469 -12.83 -27.43 27.01
CA ILE A 469 -12.11 -28.09 25.92
C ILE A 469 -11.49 -29.38 26.45
N ILE A 470 -11.71 -30.50 25.76
CA ILE A 470 -11.03 -31.76 26.04
C ILE A 470 -9.88 -31.88 25.05
N LEU A 471 -8.64 -31.99 25.55
CA LEU A 471 -7.46 -32.27 24.72
C LEU A 471 -7.07 -33.73 24.88
N GLN A 472 -6.79 -34.43 23.78
CA GLN A 472 -6.37 -35.84 23.79
C GLN A 472 -5.20 -36.10 22.83
N ASN A 473 -4.36 -37.09 23.11
CA ASN A 473 -3.47 -37.71 22.12
C ASN A 473 -2.70 -36.76 21.17
N LYS A 474 -1.80 -35.94 21.72
CA LYS A 474 -1.02 -34.93 20.98
C LYS A 474 -1.82 -33.76 20.41
N ASP A 475 -3.05 -33.55 20.86
CA ASP A 475 -3.78 -32.32 20.55
C ASP A 475 -3.02 -31.10 21.08
N GLU A 476 -3.02 -30.06 20.25
CA GLU A 476 -2.53 -28.73 20.57
C GLU A 476 -3.64 -27.72 20.30
N VAL A 477 -3.93 -26.91 21.31
CA VAL A 477 -4.91 -25.82 21.21
C VAL A 477 -4.19 -24.50 21.47
N LEU A 478 -4.35 -23.56 20.54
CA LEU A 478 -3.81 -22.22 20.60
C LEU A 478 -4.97 -21.23 20.73
N ILE A 479 -5.13 -20.62 21.90
CA ILE A 479 -6.20 -19.64 22.17
C ILE A 479 -5.57 -18.24 22.19
N PRO A 480 -5.87 -17.37 21.21
CA PRO A 480 -5.33 -16.01 21.19
C PRO A 480 -5.89 -15.20 22.36
N LEU A 481 -4.98 -14.59 23.13
CA LEU A 481 -5.29 -13.71 24.25
C LEU A 481 -5.51 -12.28 23.75
N LEU A 482 -6.72 -11.78 23.97
CA LEU A 482 -7.06 -10.38 23.76
C LEU A 482 -6.59 -9.58 24.97
N LEU A 483 -5.51 -8.84 24.82
CA LEU A 483 -4.96 -8.00 25.89
C LEU A 483 -5.57 -6.60 25.85
N ASN A 484 -6.03 -6.14 26.99
CA ASN A 484 -6.43 -4.75 27.20
C ASN A 484 -5.27 -3.98 27.80
N GLN A 485 -4.88 -2.87 27.17
CA GLN A 485 -3.84 -2.01 27.69
C GLN A 485 -4.38 -1.21 28.89
N LEU A 486 -3.61 -1.22 29.99
CA LEU A 486 -3.88 -0.31 31.10
C LEU A 486 -3.61 1.13 30.63
N PRO A 487 -4.57 2.06 30.74
CA PRO A 487 -4.39 3.41 30.24
C PRO A 487 -3.26 4.12 31.01
N THR A 488 -2.42 4.85 30.28
CA THR A 488 -1.36 5.64 30.91
C THR A 488 -1.95 6.69 31.86
N PRO A 489 -1.20 7.22 32.85
CA PRO A 489 -1.68 8.29 33.72
C PRO A 489 -2.22 9.51 32.97
N LYS A 490 -1.66 9.82 31.80
CA LYS A 490 -2.12 10.92 30.95
C LYS A 490 -3.40 10.57 30.21
N GLU A 491 -3.42 9.44 29.49
CA GLU A 491 -4.61 9.01 28.72
C GLU A 491 -5.82 8.75 29.64
N PHE A 492 -5.60 8.24 30.86
CA PHE A 492 -6.66 8.11 31.86
C PHE A 492 -7.17 9.48 32.33
N LYS A 493 -6.29 10.45 32.55
CA LYS A 493 -6.69 11.83 32.94
C LYS A 493 -7.49 12.49 31.82
N ASP A 494 -7.11 12.30 30.57
CA ASP A 494 -7.82 12.84 29.41
C ASP A 494 -9.16 12.11 29.21
N ALA A 495 -9.23 10.79 29.40
CA ALA A 495 -10.46 10.01 29.28
C ALA A 495 -11.49 10.30 30.39
N ILE A 496 -11.05 10.64 31.61
CA ILE A 496 -11.97 11.03 32.69
C ILE A 496 -12.41 12.49 32.59
N GLN A 497 -11.68 13.36 31.88
CA GLN A 497 -12.04 14.79 31.76
C GLN A 497 -13.40 14.98 31.06
N SER A 498 -13.78 14.09 30.16
CA SER A 498 -15.09 14.10 29.48
C SER A 498 -16.23 13.47 30.29
N LEU A 499 -15.95 12.86 31.44
CA LEU A 499 -16.95 12.20 32.28
C LEU A 499 -17.55 13.15 33.32
N SER A 500 -18.74 12.84 33.81
CA SER A 500 -19.40 13.64 34.85
C SER A 500 -18.61 13.64 36.17
N PRO A 501 -18.74 14.66 37.04
CA PRO A 501 -17.97 14.76 38.28
C PRO A 501 -18.09 13.55 39.22
N GLU A 502 -19.25 12.87 39.23
CA GLU A 502 -19.48 11.66 40.01
C GLU A 502 -18.76 10.44 39.41
N GLN A 503 -18.81 10.29 38.08
CA GLN A 503 -18.09 9.25 37.36
C GLN A 503 -16.57 9.43 37.46
N GLN A 504 -16.09 10.68 37.46
CA GLN A 504 -14.67 11.00 37.71
C GLN A 504 -14.23 10.58 39.11
N ARG A 505 -15.04 10.84 40.14
CA ARG A 505 -14.74 10.42 41.52
C ARG A 505 -14.72 8.91 41.64
N PHE A 506 -15.68 8.22 41.02
CA PHE A 506 -15.72 6.77 40.97
C PHE A 506 -14.47 6.20 40.26
N ALA A 507 -14.15 6.67 39.05
CA ALA A 507 -12.99 6.21 38.28
C ALA A 507 -11.67 6.47 39.02
N LYS A 508 -11.51 7.63 39.66
CA LYS A 508 -10.35 7.95 40.50
C LYS A 508 -10.25 7.02 41.71
N SER A 509 -11.37 6.70 42.36
CA SER A 509 -11.41 5.77 43.50
C SER A 509 -11.09 4.33 43.09
N PHE A 510 -11.56 3.89 41.92
CA PHE A 510 -11.29 2.56 41.38
C PHE A 510 -9.81 2.40 41.04
N ARG A 511 -9.20 3.43 40.44
CA ARG A 511 -7.75 3.47 40.18
C ARG A 511 -6.92 3.49 41.45
N SER A 512 -7.38 4.12 42.53
CA SER A 512 -6.64 4.13 43.80
C SER A 512 -6.68 2.81 44.57
N LYS A 513 -7.63 1.92 44.22
CA LYS A 513 -7.77 0.59 44.82
C LYS A 513 -6.96 -0.49 44.09
N GLN A 514 -6.44 -0.16 42.91
CA GLN A 514 -5.58 -0.99 42.08
C GLN A 514 -4.13 -0.59 42.35
#